data_AF-A0A849EA56-F1
#
_entry.id   AF-A0A849EA56-F1
#
_cell.length_a   1.000
_cell.length_b   1.000
_cell.length_c   1.000
_cell.angle_alpha   90.00
_cell.angle_beta   90.00
_cell.angle_gamma   90.00
#
_symmetry.space_group_name_H-M   'P 1'
#
loop_
_entity.id
_entity.type
_entity.pdbx_description
1 polymer ?
#
loop_
_entity_poly.entity_id
_entity_poly.type
_entity_poly.pdbx_seq_one_letter_code
_entity_poly.pdbx_strand_id
1 'polypeptide(L)'
;RVYKPLEFGVSILRNEPGWTLQKLRSVVETRKTTRVRLKQKVPVHIVYATAWRGEGGSVEFRKDIYSRDKKLYNALFGKPSS
;
A
#
# COMPACT_ATOMS: atom_id res chain seq x y z
N ARG A 1 -0.51 -2.77 8.14
CA ARG A 1 0.31 -1.65 8.69
C ARG A 1 1.50 -1.44 7.76
N VAL A 2 2.00 -0.22 7.64
CA VAL A 2 3.20 0.08 6.84
C VAL A 2 4.44 -0.18 7.70
N TYR A 3 5.47 -0.76 7.09
CA TYR A 3 6.78 -0.90 7.73
C TYR A 3 7.45 0.47 7.85
N LYS A 4 8.09 0.77 8.99
CA LYS A 4 8.77 2.05 9.28
C LYS A 4 7.91 3.31 9.05
N PRO A 5 6.84 3.50 9.84
CA PRO A 5 5.88 4.60 9.61
C PRO A 5 6.47 6.00 9.78
N LEU A 6 7.48 6.19 10.64
CA LEU A 6 8.13 7.51 10.82
C LEU A 6 8.95 7.92 9.61
N GLU A 7 9.76 7.00 9.07
CA GLU A 7 10.54 7.23 7.84
C GLU A 7 9.60 7.53 6.67
N PHE A 8 8.54 6.73 6.52
CA PHE A 8 7.49 6.97 5.53
C PHE A 8 6.84 8.36 5.69
N GLY A 9 6.49 8.76 6.92
CA GLY A 9 5.93 10.07 7.22
C GLY A 9 6.82 11.23 6.80
N VAL A 10 8.13 11.13 7.03
CA VAL A 10 9.11 12.13 6.54
C VAL A 10 9.12 12.20 5.03
N SER A 11 9.14 11.05 4.34
CA SER A 11 9.14 11.02 2.87
C SER A 11 7.88 11.66 2.28
N ILE A 12 6.72 11.47 2.90
CA ILE A 12 5.45 12.07 2.47
C ILE A 12 5.43 13.58 2.73
N LEU A 13 5.96 14.04 3.86
CA LEU A 13 5.91 15.46 4.25
C LEU A 13 7.08 16.30 3.72
N ARG A 14 8.02 15.72 2.95
CA ARG A 14 9.22 16.41 2.45
C ARG A 14 8.95 17.73 1.71
N ASN A 15 7.79 17.84 1.05
CA ASN A 15 7.39 19.01 0.27
C ASN A 15 6.47 19.97 1.06
N GLU A 16 6.18 19.67 2.32
CA GLU A 16 5.36 20.51 3.19
C GLU A 16 6.25 21.47 3.99
N PRO A 17 6.20 22.79 3.70
CA PRO A 17 7.08 23.75 4.37
C PRO A 17 6.92 23.70 5.89
N GLY A 18 8.06 23.71 6.59
CA GLY A 18 8.08 23.68 8.05
C GLY A 18 7.82 22.30 8.65
N TRP A 19 7.81 21.21 7.88
CA TRP A 19 7.85 19.83 8.39
C TRP A 19 9.26 19.25 8.29
N THR A 20 9.95 19.17 9.43
CA THR A 20 11.26 18.52 9.57
C THR A 20 11.11 17.19 10.32
N LEU A 21 12.12 16.31 10.24
CA LEU A 21 12.14 15.07 11.04
C LEU A 21 11.99 15.35 12.55
N GLN A 22 12.63 16.41 13.05
CA GLN A 22 12.55 16.80 14.45
C GLN A 22 11.14 17.23 14.84
N LYS A 23 10.47 18.03 14.00
CA LYS A 23 9.08 18.43 14.24
C LYS A 23 8.12 17.23 14.16
N LEU A 24 8.34 16.30 13.24
CA LEU A 24 7.52 15.09 13.17
C LEU A 24 7.63 14.28 14.48
N ARG A 25 8.86 14.10 14.99
CA ARG A 25 9.10 13.38 16.25
C ARG A 25 8.43 14.07 17.43
N SER A 26 8.58 15.39 17.56
CA SER A 26 7.94 16.12 18.66
C SER A 26 6.41 16.03 18.61
N VAL A 27 5.81 16.09 17.42
CA VAL A 27 4.36 15.90 17.24
C VAL A 27 3.93 14.50 17.66
N VAL A 28 4.67 13.46 17.27
CA VAL A 28 4.36 12.06 17.65
C VAL A 28 4.47 11.87 19.16
N GLU A 29 5.49 12.47 19.80
CA GLU A 29 5.71 12.40 21.25
C GLU A 29 4.55 13.00 22.05
N THR A 30 3.86 14.01 21.51
CA THR A 30 2.67 14.59 22.18
C THR A 30 1.53 13.59 22.37
N ARG A 31 1.52 12.48 21.61
CA ARG A 31 0.42 11.49 21.53
C ARG A 31 -0.95 12.08 21.15
N LYS A 32 -0.99 13.35 20.75
CA LYS A 32 -2.22 14.02 20.28
C LYS A 32 -2.36 13.84 18.78
N THR A 33 -3.59 13.62 18.33
CA THR A 33 -3.88 13.52 16.90
C THR A 33 -3.63 14.87 16.23
N THR A 34 -2.66 14.89 15.32
CA THR A 34 -2.36 16.05 14.48
C THR A 34 -2.71 15.73 13.03
N ARG A 35 -3.56 16.55 12.41
CA ARG A 35 -3.92 16.40 11.00
C ARG A 35 -3.05 17.32 10.14
N VAL A 36 -2.45 16.74 9.10
CA VAL A 36 -1.65 17.48 8.12
C VAL A 36 -2.29 17.29 6.75
N ARG A 37 -2.71 18.40 6.12
CA ARG A 37 -3.27 18.37 4.77
C ARG A 37 -2.13 18.54 3.78
N LEU A 38 -1.92 17.55 2.92
CA LEU A 38 -0.92 17.62 1.86
C LEU A 38 -1.38 18.59 0.77
N LYS A 39 -0.45 19.43 0.29
CA LYS A 39 -0.68 20.30 -0.88
C LYS A 39 -0.82 19.49 -2.15
N GLN A 40 0.03 18.46 -2.30
CA GLN A 40 0.00 17.54 -3.41
C GLN A 40 -0.74 16.25 -3.03
N LYS A 41 -1.64 15.79 -3.91
CA LYS A 41 -2.31 14.50 -3.72
C LYS A 41 -1.34 13.37 -4.06
N VAL A 42 -1.15 12.45 -3.13
CA VAL A 42 -0.39 11.22 -3.36
C VAL A 42 -1.38 10.13 -3.76
N PRO A 43 -1.32 9.59 -4.99
CA PRO A 43 -2.19 8.48 -5.39
C PRO A 43 -1.86 7.22 -4.59
N VAL A 44 -2.88 6.50 -4.14
CA VAL A 44 -2.73 5.27 -3.38
C VAL A 44 -3.52 4.17 -4.09
N HIS A 45 -2.80 3.14 -4.55
CA HIS A 45 -3.39 1.97 -5.20
C HIS A 45 -3.15 0.74 -4.33
N ILE A 46 -4.23 0.08 -3.91
CA ILE A 46 -4.18 -1.20 -3.19
C ILE A 46 -4.58 -2.28 -4.19
N VAL A 47 -3.59 -2.98 -4.74
CA VAL A 47 -3.80 -4.03 -5.73
C VAL A 47 -3.61 -5.38 -5.07
N TYR A 48 -4.50 -6.32 -5.41
CA TYR A 48 -4.37 -7.72 -5.04
C TYR A 48 -4.10 -8.53 -6.31
N ALA A 49 -2.87 -9.00 -6.46
CA ALA A 49 -2.43 -9.83 -7.57
C ALA A 49 -1.70 -11.06 -7.03
N THR A 50 -1.99 -12.23 -7.60
CA THR A 50 -1.39 -13.52 -7.25
C THR A 50 -0.28 -13.92 -8.21
N ALA A 51 -0.15 -13.21 -9.34
CA ALA A 51 0.96 -13.31 -10.28
C ALA A 51 1.39 -11.90 -10.72
N TRP A 52 2.71 -11.65 -10.77
CA TRP A 52 3.26 -10.40 -11.30
C TRP A 52 4.62 -10.61 -11.97
N ARG A 53 5.05 -9.62 -12.75
CA ARG A 53 6.38 -9.60 -13.34
C ARG A 53 7.40 -9.26 -12.26
N GLY A 54 8.23 -10.22 -11.89
CA GLY A 54 9.37 -10.05 -10.99
C GLY A 54 10.54 -9.35 -11.68
N GLU A 55 11.62 -9.17 -10.92
CA GLU A 55 12.87 -8.64 -11.45
C GLU A 55 13.44 -9.59 -12.53
N GLY A 56 14.11 -9.01 -13.54
CA GLY A 56 14.69 -9.77 -14.65
C GLY A 56 13.70 -10.38 -15.64
N GLY A 57 12.39 -10.09 -15.52
CA GLY A 57 11.37 -10.61 -16.45
C GLY A 57 10.81 -11.98 -16.09
N SER A 58 11.18 -12.51 -14.92
CA SER A 58 10.53 -13.70 -14.36
C SER A 58 9.08 -13.41 -13.95
N VAL A 59 8.26 -14.45 -13.88
CA VAL A 59 6.91 -14.35 -13.29
C VAL A 59 6.98 -14.86 -11.86
N GLU A 60 6.59 -14.01 -10.92
CA GLU A 60 6.49 -14.35 -9.51
C GLU A 60 5.04 -14.62 -9.13
N PHE A 61 4.83 -15.71 -8.39
CA PHE A 61 3.53 -16.07 -7.85
C PHE A 61 3.49 -15.86 -6.33
N ARG A 62 2.30 -15.59 -5.80
CA ARG A 62 2.00 -15.57 -4.36
C ARG A 62 0.74 -16.35 -4.07
N LYS A 63 0.63 -16.79 -2.81
CA LYS A 63 -0.52 -17.54 -2.32
C LYS A 63 -1.79 -16.69 -2.40
N ASP A 64 -2.83 -17.23 -3.03
CA ASP A 64 -4.15 -16.64 -3.09
C ASP A 64 -4.92 -16.81 -1.76
N ILE A 65 -4.66 -15.93 -0.81
CA ILE A 65 -5.28 -15.96 0.52
C ILE A 65 -6.78 -15.64 0.51
N TYR A 66 -7.29 -15.02 -0.56
CA TYR A 66 -8.71 -14.69 -0.71
C TYR A 66 -9.47 -15.65 -1.65
N SER A 67 -8.82 -16.71 -2.14
CA SER A 67 -9.43 -17.72 -3.02
C SER A 67 -10.14 -17.12 -4.25
N ARG A 68 -9.61 -16.00 -4.78
CA ARG A 68 -10.15 -15.32 -5.97
C ARG A 68 -9.80 -16.07 -7.25
N ASP A 69 -8.64 -16.70 -7.31
CA ASP A 69 -8.16 -17.40 -8.50
C ASP A 69 -9.02 -18.62 -8.79
N LYS A 70 -9.41 -19.35 -7.73
CA LYS A 70 -10.35 -20.49 -7.85
C LYS A 70 -11.71 -20.05 -8.41
N LYS A 71 -12.24 -18.92 -7.91
CA LYS A 71 -13.50 -18.37 -8.40
C LYS A 71 -13.40 -17.95 -9.86
N LEU A 72 -12.30 -17.28 -10.23
CA LEU A 72 -12.03 -16.88 -11.60
C LEU A 72 -11.90 -18.09 -12.53
N TYR A 73 -11.15 -19.11 -12.13
CA TYR A 73 -11.00 -20.34 -12.89
C TYR A 73 -12.35 -21.02 -13.17
N ASN A 74 -13.21 -21.14 -12.15
CA ASN A 74 -14.53 -21.70 -12.31
C ASN A 74 -15.44 -20.86 -13.23
N ALA A 75 -15.32 -19.54 -13.20
CA ALA A 75 -16.10 -18.68 -14.08
C ALA A 75 -15.67 -18.80 -15.56
N LEU A 76 -14.39 -19.05 -15.81
CA LEU A 76 -13.83 -19.18 -17.16
C LEU A 76 -13.96 -20.59 -17.74
N PHE A 77 -13.79 -21.62 -16.90
CA PHE A 77 -13.63 -23.02 -17.32
C PHE A 77 -14.52 -24.01 -16.58
N GLY A 78 -15.27 -23.56 -15.57
CA GLY A 78 -16.20 -24.41 -14.83
C GLY A 78 -17.38 -24.82 -15.71
N LYS A 79 -17.94 -26.01 -15.46
CA LYS A 79 -19.21 -26.40 -16.08
C LYS A 79 -20.30 -25.42 -15.61
N PRO A 80 -21.17 -24.93 -16.51
CA PRO A 80 -22.29 -24.09 -16.10
C PRO A 80 -23.11 -24.87 -15.07
N SER A 81 -23.35 -24.26 -13.90
CA SER A 81 -24.33 -24.79 -12.96
C SER A 81 -25.69 -24.75 -13.66
N SER A 82 -26.20 -25.91 -14.05
CA SER A 82 -27.61 -26.07 -14.42
C SER A 82 -28.53 -25.80 -13.24
#